data_AF-A0A356FY16-F1
#
_entry.id   AF-A0A356FY16-F1
#
_cell.length_a   1.000
_cell.length_b   1.000
_cell.length_c   1.000
_cell.angle_alpha   90.00
_cell.angle_beta   90.00
_cell.angle_gamma   90.00
#
_symmetry.space_group_name_H-M   'P 1'
#
loop_
_entity.id
_entity.type
_entity.pdbx_description
1 polymer ?
#
loop_
_entity_poly.entity_id
_entity_poly.type
_entity_poly.pdbx_seq_one_letter_code
_entity_poly.pdbx_strand_id
1 'polypeptide(L)'
;MTLNEWAARALEITTRKGFHDTEKQLESALAGDDALVKEAAALQTARRLALVHSEVSEALEACRKGKRADLATFKSDGETKESFEKHIKDSFEDELADAVIRLLELAACENIDIETHVRLKMEYNAARPYKFGKAY
;
A
#
# COMPACT_ATOMS: atom_id res chain seq x y z
N MET A 1 -10.58 -1.72 -12.70
CA MET A 1 -9.58 -0.67 -12.51
C MET A 1 -8.19 -1.25 -12.71
N THR A 2 -7.29 -0.52 -13.35
CA THR A 2 -5.87 -0.90 -13.47
C THR A 2 -5.10 -0.62 -12.17
N LEU A 3 -3.84 -1.05 -12.07
CA LEU A 3 -3.02 -0.76 -10.87
C LEU A 3 -2.79 0.75 -10.70
N ASN A 4 -2.55 1.47 -11.79
CA ASN A 4 -2.39 2.93 -11.74
C ASN A 4 -3.69 3.63 -11.35
N GLU A 5 -4.85 3.12 -11.80
CA GLU A 5 -6.15 3.65 -11.37
C GLU A 5 -6.41 3.41 -9.87
N TRP A 6 -6.00 2.25 -9.35
CA TRP A 6 -6.06 1.97 -7.91
C TRP A 6 -5.11 2.86 -7.10
N ALA A 7 -3.88 3.08 -7.59
CA ALA A 7 -2.92 3.99 -6.99
C ALA A 7 -3.46 5.43 -6.90
N ALA A 8 -4.03 5.94 -8.01
CA ALA A 8 -4.67 7.26 -8.03
C ALA A 8 -5.84 7.35 -7.03
N ARG A 9 -6.67 6.32 -6.94
CA ARG A 9 -7.79 6.27 -5.99
C ARG A 9 -7.32 6.22 -4.54
N ALA A 10 -6.27 5.47 -4.23
CA ALA A 10 -5.68 5.42 -2.89
C ALA A 10 -5.21 6.82 -2.46
N LEU A 11 -4.44 7.49 -3.31
CA LEU A 11 -3.97 8.86 -3.08
C LEU A 11 -5.11 9.88 -2.94
N GLU A 12 -6.17 9.76 -3.75
CA GLU A 12 -7.35 10.62 -3.64
C GLU A 12 -8.01 10.48 -2.26
N ILE A 13 -8.20 9.25 -1.80
CA ILE A 13 -8.83 8.96 -0.50
C ILE A 13 -7.98 9.53 0.64
N THR A 14 -6.67 9.28 0.65
CA THR A 14 -5.79 9.73 1.74
C THR A 14 -5.61 11.25 1.73
N THR A 15 -5.54 11.86 0.55
CA THR A 15 -5.57 13.33 0.40
C THR A 15 -6.84 13.94 0.97
N ARG A 16 -8.01 13.40 0.61
CA ARG A 16 -9.30 13.91 1.14
C ARG A 16 -9.42 13.76 2.66
N LYS A 17 -8.71 12.79 3.24
CA LYS A 17 -8.66 12.56 4.69
C LYS A 17 -7.59 13.40 5.41
N GLY A 18 -6.83 14.22 4.67
CA GLY A 18 -5.85 15.15 5.23
C GLY A 18 -4.49 14.52 5.59
N PHE A 19 -4.21 13.29 5.16
CA PHE A 19 -2.96 12.61 5.50
C PHE A 19 -1.70 13.27 4.89
N HIS A 20 -1.88 14.10 3.84
CA HIS A 20 -0.81 14.83 3.16
C HIS A 20 -0.77 16.34 3.51
N ASP A 21 -1.62 16.81 4.42
CA ASP A 21 -1.72 18.25 4.68
C ASP A 21 -0.45 18.81 5.32
N THR A 22 0.12 18.10 6.30
CA THR A 22 1.40 18.48 6.92
C THR A 22 2.55 18.47 5.92
N GLU A 23 2.54 17.53 4.96
CA GLU A 23 3.58 17.43 3.93
C GLU A 23 3.55 18.67 3.04
N LYS A 24 2.36 19.07 2.56
CA LYS A 24 2.18 20.29 1.75
C LYS A 24 2.54 21.56 2.52
N GLN A 25 2.20 21.62 3.80
CA GLN A 25 2.58 22.75 4.67
C GLN A 25 4.09 22.84 4.82
N LEU A 26 4.78 21.70 5.00
CA LEU A 26 6.23 21.64 5.11
C LEU A 26 6.90 22.05 3.79
N GLU A 27 6.45 21.52 2.66
CA GLU A 27 6.95 21.92 1.33
C GLU A 27 6.79 23.42 1.09
N SER A 28 5.65 23.99 1.46
CA SER A 28 5.39 25.43 1.34
C SER A 28 6.30 26.25 2.26
N ALA A 29 6.57 25.77 3.48
CA ALA A 29 7.43 26.45 4.44
C ALA A 29 8.92 26.40 4.04
N LEU A 30 9.33 25.37 3.30
CA LEU A 30 10.69 25.18 2.81
C LEU A 30 10.89 25.74 1.39
N ALA A 31 9.88 26.40 0.81
CA ALA A 31 9.93 26.92 -0.54
C ALA A 31 11.12 27.88 -0.73
N GLY A 32 11.95 27.61 -1.74
CA GLY A 32 13.16 28.39 -2.05
C GLY A 32 14.47 27.77 -1.52
N ASP A 33 14.39 26.69 -0.74
CA ASP A 33 15.55 25.87 -0.38
C ASP A 33 15.43 24.46 -0.98
N ASP A 34 15.93 24.30 -2.20
CA ASP A 34 15.86 23.05 -2.96
C ASP A 34 16.50 21.86 -2.23
N ALA A 35 17.50 22.10 -1.37
CA ALA A 35 18.15 21.04 -0.61
C ALA A 35 17.24 20.52 0.49
N LEU A 36 16.61 21.43 1.26
CA LEU A 36 15.67 21.06 2.31
C LEU A 36 14.38 20.45 1.75
N VAL A 37 13.88 20.93 0.61
CA VAL A 37 12.71 20.34 -0.05
C VAL A 37 12.98 18.88 -0.45
N LYS A 38 14.16 18.59 -1.01
CA LYS A 38 14.55 17.21 -1.36
C LYS A 38 14.69 16.31 -0.14
N GLU A 39 15.30 16.82 0.92
CA GLU A 39 15.44 16.07 2.18
C GLU A 39 14.07 15.76 2.79
N ALA A 40 13.18 16.75 2.83
CA ALA A 40 11.81 16.56 3.32
C ALA A 40 11.07 15.50 2.50
N ALA A 41 11.14 15.56 1.16
CA ALA A 41 10.54 14.55 0.29
C ALA A 41 11.06 13.13 0.59
N ALA A 42 12.38 12.96 0.71
CA ALA A 42 12.99 11.66 1.03
C ALA A 42 12.53 11.11 2.39
N LEU A 43 12.39 11.97 3.40
CA LEU A 43 11.84 11.58 4.71
C LEU A 43 10.38 11.15 4.61
N GLN A 44 9.58 11.78 3.74
CA GLN A 44 8.20 11.34 3.51
C GLN A 44 8.12 10.00 2.77
N THR A 45 9.03 9.73 1.82
CA THR A 45 9.16 8.40 1.20
C THR A 45 9.50 7.36 2.27
N ALA A 46 10.47 7.65 3.14
CA ALA A 46 10.87 6.74 4.23
C ALA A 46 9.72 6.45 5.21
N ARG A 47 8.93 7.48 5.57
CA ARG A 47 7.73 7.34 6.39
C ARG A 47 6.70 6.40 5.75
N ARG A 48 6.41 6.58 4.46
CA ARG A 48 5.47 5.71 3.73
C ARG A 48 5.95 4.26 3.67
N LEU A 49 7.25 4.04 3.44
CA LEU A 49 7.85 2.70 3.49
C LEU A 49 7.71 2.05 4.87
N ALA A 50 7.86 2.82 5.96
CA ALA A 50 7.65 2.32 7.30
C ALA A 50 6.19 1.92 7.57
N LEU A 51 5.22 2.65 7.01
CA LEU A 51 3.80 2.28 7.06
C LEU A 51 3.52 0.98 6.28
N VAL A 52 4.11 0.80 5.09
CA VAL A 52 4.00 -0.50 4.38
C VAL A 52 4.52 -1.64 5.25
N HIS A 53 5.65 -1.42 5.92
CA HIS A 53 6.24 -2.44 6.80
C HIS A 53 5.35 -2.77 8.00
N SER A 54 4.62 -1.79 8.56
CA SER A 54 3.69 -2.06 9.67
C SER A 54 2.54 -2.96 9.21
N GLU A 55 1.91 -2.70 8.06
CA GLU A 55 0.80 -3.55 7.58
C GLU A 55 1.27 -5.00 7.32
N VAL A 56 2.50 -5.17 6.79
CA VAL A 56 3.10 -6.51 6.61
C VAL A 56 3.32 -7.22 7.97
N SER A 57 3.67 -6.45 9.01
CA SER A 57 3.85 -6.99 10.36
C SER A 57 2.50 -7.36 11.00
N GLU A 58 1.45 -6.58 10.75
CA GLU A 58 0.07 -6.88 11.15
C GLU A 58 -0.45 -8.14 10.47
N ALA A 59 -0.17 -8.32 9.16
CA ALA A 59 -0.47 -9.54 8.43
C ALA A 59 0.24 -10.76 9.05
N LEU A 60 1.53 -10.65 9.41
CA LEU A 60 2.25 -11.72 10.10
C LEU A 60 1.57 -12.07 11.43
N GLU A 61 1.15 -11.08 12.19
CA GLU A 61 0.48 -11.27 13.48
C GLU A 61 -0.90 -11.93 13.32
N ALA A 62 -1.70 -11.50 12.34
CA ALA A 62 -2.97 -12.13 12.00
C ALA A 62 -2.78 -13.60 11.58
N CYS A 63 -1.74 -13.89 10.78
CA CYS A 63 -1.37 -15.24 10.38
C CYS A 63 -1.00 -16.12 11.59
N ARG A 64 -0.18 -15.61 12.52
CA ARG A 64 0.19 -16.32 13.76
C ARG A 64 -1.01 -16.62 14.66
N LYS A 65 -2.01 -15.74 14.66
CA LYS A 65 -3.28 -15.90 15.39
C LYS A 65 -4.32 -16.74 14.65
N GLY A 66 -4.05 -17.17 13.41
CA GLY A 66 -5.01 -17.90 12.59
C GLY A 66 -6.23 -17.06 12.18
N LYS A 67 -6.14 -15.73 12.20
CA LYS A 67 -7.23 -14.83 11.78
C LYS A 67 -7.31 -14.80 10.26
N ARG A 68 -8.43 -15.26 9.71
CA ARG A 68 -8.70 -15.30 8.26
C ARG A 68 -10.03 -14.63 7.96
N ALA A 69 -10.12 -13.95 6.82
CA ALA A 69 -11.36 -13.34 6.36
C ALA A 69 -12.43 -14.40 6.06
N ASP A 70 -13.66 -14.17 6.50
CA ASP A 70 -14.83 -14.96 6.10
C ASP A 70 -15.66 -14.21 5.06
N LEU A 71 -15.23 -14.34 3.80
CA LEU A 71 -15.93 -13.73 2.66
C LEU A 71 -17.34 -14.30 2.44
N ALA A 72 -17.61 -15.54 2.83
CA ALA A 72 -18.92 -16.14 2.66
C ALA A 72 -19.92 -15.51 3.63
N THR A 73 -19.55 -15.41 4.90
CA THR A 73 -20.39 -14.80 5.92
C THR A 73 -20.53 -13.30 5.69
N PHE A 74 -19.46 -12.59 5.32
CA PHE A 74 -19.52 -11.18 4.93
C PHE A 74 -20.58 -10.89 3.86
N LYS A 75 -20.60 -11.70 2.78
CA LYS A 75 -21.60 -11.58 1.71
C LYS A 75 -23.02 -11.87 2.17
N SER A 76 -23.19 -12.86 3.05
CA SER A 76 -24.50 -13.19 3.60
C SER A 76 -25.00 -12.16 4.63
N ASP A 77 -24.09 -11.42 5.26
CA ASP A 77 -24.34 -10.40 6.29
C ASP A 77 -24.41 -8.98 5.68
N GLY A 78 -24.82 -8.88 4.40
CA GLY A 78 -25.22 -7.63 3.75
C GLY A 78 -24.11 -6.73 3.20
N GLU A 79 -22.83 -7.13 3.30
CA GLU A 79 -21.67 -6.38 2.77
C GLU A 79 -21.57 -4.93 3.28
N THR A 80 -22.05 -4.65 4.49
CA THR A 80 -21.96 -3.33 5.13
C THR A 80 -20.61 -3.13 5.81
N LYS A 81 -20.34 -1.89 6.25
CA LYS A 81 -19.16 -1.58 7.06
C LYS A 81 -19.12 -2.41 8.35
N GLU A 82 -20.26 -2.56 9.02
CA GLU A 82 -20.37 -3.35 10.25
C GLU A 82 -20.06 -4.84 9.99
N SER A 83 -20.54 -5.38 8.86
CA SER A 83 -20.23 -6.75 8.47
C SER A 83 -18.75 -6.94 8.12
N PHE A 84 -18.11 -5.93 7.51
CA PHE A 84 -16.67 -5.94 7.24
C PHE A 84 -15.87 -5.96 8.54
N GLU A 85 -16.20 -5.08 9.50
CA GLU A 85 -15.56 -5.01 10.82
C GLU A 85 -15.68 -6.33 11.59
N LYS A 86 -16.72 -7.11 11.34
CA LYS A 86 -17.00 -8.39 12.02
C LYS A 86 -16.30 -9.59 11.37
N HIS A 87 -16.25 -9.64 10.03
CA HIS A 87 -15.88 -10.85 9.29
C HIS A 87 -14.57 -10.75 8.50
N ILE A 88 -14.09 -9.53 8.24
CA ILE A 88 -12.93 -9.27 7.39
C ILE A 88 -11.83 -8.54 8.15
N LYS A 89 -12.18 -7.55 8.98
CA LYS A 89 -11.23 -6.69 9.65
C LYS A 89 -10.20 -7.44 10.52
N ASP A 90 -8.96 -6.94 10.54
CA ASP A 90 -7.82 -7.49 11.29
C ASP A 90 -7.47 -8.94 10.88
N SER A 91 -7.93 -9.39 9.71
CA SER A 91 -7.62 -10.71 9.16
C SER A 91 -6.38 -10.68 8.29
N PHE A 92 -5.75 -11.83 8.07
CA PHE A 92 -4.58 -11.91 7.21
C PHE A 92 -4.80 -11.31 5.82
N GLU A 93 -5.95 -11.57 5.21
CA GLU A 93 -6.31 -11.02 3.89
C GLU A 93 -6.51 -9.50 3.90
N ASP A 94 -7.06 -8.95 4.99
CA ASP A 94 -7.27 -7.51 5.17
C ASP A 94 -5.93 -6.78 5.29
N GLU A 95 -5.04 -7.27 6.14
CA GLU A 95 -3.71 -6.66 6.33
C GLU A 95 -2.83 -6.75 5.07
N LEU A 96 -2.97 -7.81 4.28
CA LEU A 96 -2.34 -7.90 2.96
C LEU A 96 -2.92 -6.86 1.99
N ALA A 97 -4.23 -6.62 2.04
CA ALA A 97 -4.87 -5.59 1.23
C ALA A 97 -4.38 -4.21 1.64
N ASP A 98 -4.26 -3.93 2.94
CA ASP A 98 -3.72 -2.68 3.46
C ASP A 98 -2.27 -2.45 3.00
N ALA A 99 -1.42 -3.48 3.08
CA ALA A 99 -0.05 -3.40 2.55
C ALA A 99 0.00 -3.06 1.05
N VAL A 100 -0.88 -3.67 0.25
CA VAL A 100 -1.00 -3.38 -1.19
C VAL A 100 -1.47 -1.93 -1.41
N ILE A 101 -2.47 -1.47 -0.66
CA ILE A 101 -3.00 -0.11 -0.77
C ILE A 101 -1.90 0.92 -0.43
N ARG A 102 -1.09 0.68 0.61
CA ARG A 102 0.04 1.55 0.98
C ARG A 102 1.11 1.60 -0.12
N LEU A 103 1.42 0.47 -0.75
CA LEU A 103 2.36 0.43 -1.88
C LEU A 103 1.84 1.21 -3.09
N LEU A 104 0.54 1.10 -3.38
CA LEU A 104 -0.09 1.83 -4.48
C LEU A 104 -0.17 3.33 -4.20
N GLU A 105 -0.51 3.74 -2.98
CA GLU A 105 -0.44 5.14 -2.55
C GLU A 105 0.97 5.71 -2.70
N LEU A 106 1.99 4.98 -2.21
CA LEU A 106 3.39 5.37 -2.37
C LEU A 106 3.78 5.54 -3.83
N ALA A 107 3.40 4.59 -4.71
CA ALA A 107 3.67 4.71 -6.13
C ALA A 107 3.02 5.96 -6.75
N ALA A 108 1.80 6.30 -6.35
CA ALA A 108 1.13 7.52 -6.80
C ALA A 108 1.84 8.79 -6.30
N CYS A 109 2.25 8.84 -5.02
CA CYS A 109 3.01 9.96 -4.47
C CYS A 109 4.34 10.19 -5.20
N GLU A 110 5.03 9.11 -5.57
CA GLU A 110 6.32 9.16 -6.27
C GLU A 110 6.16 9.28 -7.81
N ASN A 111 4.94 9.41 -8.32
CA ASN A 111 4.61 9.47 -9.75
C ASN A 111 5.16 8.26 -10.55
N ILE A 112 5.10 7.06 -9.97
CA ILE A 112 5.58 5.82 -10.58
C ILE A 112 4.46 5.16 -11.38
N ASP A 113 4.72 4.81 -12.64
CA ASP A 113 3.89 3.90 -13.43
C ASP A 113 4.04 2.45 -12.93
N ILE A 114 3.41 2.16 -11.80
CA ILE A 114 3.57 0.89 -11.10
C ILE A 114 3.04 -0.29 -11.92
N GLU A 115 2.02 -0.06 -12.74
CA GLU A 115 1.48 -1.08 -13.63
C GLU A 115 2.51 -1.56 -14.66
N THR A 116 3.18 -0.62 -15.34
CA THR A 116 4.26 -0.96 -16.27
C THR A 116 5.41 -1.67 -15.56
N HIS A 117 5.82 -1.19 -14.39
CA HIS A 117 6.89 -1.83 -13.62
C HIS A 117 6.54 -3.26 -13.18
N VAL A 118 5.32 -3.51 -12.71
CA VAL A 118 4.85 -4.85 -12.36
C VAL A 118 4.81 -5.74 -13.59
N ARG A 119 4.24 -5.27 -14.71
CA ARG A 119 4.17 -6.03 -15.95
C ARG A 119 5.57 -6.45 -16.45
N LEU A 120 6.49 -5.48 -16.57
CA LEU A 120 7.86 -5.74 -16.99
C LEU A 120 8.57 -6.71 -16.04
N LYS A 121 8.35 -6.58 -14.72
CA LYS A 121 8.94 -7.47 -13.73
C LYS A 121 8.39 -8.89 -13.83
N MET A 122 7.11 -9.05 -14.10
CA MET A 122 6.45 -10.35 -14.30
C MET A 122 6.95 -11.03 -15.57
N GLU A 123 7.06 -10.31 -16.68
CA GLU A 123 7.64 -10.81 -17.94
C GLU A 123 9.09 -11.29 -17.72
N TYR A 124 9.90 -10.45 -17.06
CA TYR A 124 11.28 -10.80 -16.71
C TYR A 124 11.36 -12.00 -15.75
N ASN A 125 10.44 -12.14 -14.79
CA ASN A 125 10.39 -13.29 -13.87
C ASN A 125 9.94 -14.59 -14.55
N ALA A 126 9.06 -14.52 -15.55
CA ALA A 126 8.60 -15.68 -16.30
C ALA A 126 9.69 -16.23 -17.25
N ALA A 127 10.52 -15.35 -17.83
CA ALA A 127 11.61 -15.73 -18.74
C ALA A 127 12.83 -16.39 -18.06
N ARG A 128 12.74 -16.61 -16.75
CA ARG A 128 13.87 -16.69 -15.85
C ARG A 128 14.03 -18.19 -15.47
N PRO A 129 15.23 -18.81 -15.53
CA PRO A 129 15.41 -20.25 -15.28
C PRO A 129 14.83 -20.72 -13.94
N TYR A 130 14.35 -21.97 -13.90
CA TYR A 130 13.75 -22.56 -12.71
C TYR A 130 14.60 -22.35 -11.45
N LYS A 131 14.01 -21.70 -10.44
CA LYS A 131 14.59 -21.33 -9.13
C LYS A 131 15.81 -20.37 -9.13
N PHE A 132 16.35 -19.91 -10.26
CA PHE A 132 17.59 -19.09 -10.28
C PHE A 132 18.75 -19.70 -9.49
N GLY A 133 18.81 -21.03 -9.35
CA GLY A 133 19.79 -21.69 -8.49
C GLY A 133 19.58 -21.50 -6.98
N LYS A 134 18.43 -20.97 -6.53
CA LYS A 134 18.08 -20.88 -5.11
C LYS A 134 17.44 -22.18 -4.62
N ALA A 135 17.71 -22.52 -3.36
CA ALA A 135 17.09 -23.68 -2.71
C ALA A 135 15.59 -23.46 -2.42
N TYR A 136 15.21 -22.20 -2.18
CA TYR A 136 13.88 -21.70 -1.89
C TYR A 136 13.63 -20.37 -2.64
#